data_AF-A0A9E4KTL1-F1
#
_entry.id   AF-A0A9E4KTL1-F1
#
_cell.length_a   1.000
_cell.length_b   1.000
_cell.length_c   1.000
_cell.angle_alpha   90.00
_cell.angle_beta   90.00
_cell.angle_gamma   90.00
#
_symmetry.space_group_name_H-M   'P 1'
#
loop_
_entity.id
_entity.type
_entity.pdbx_description
1 polymer ?
#
loop_
_entity_poly.entity_id
_entity_poly.type
_entity_poly.pdbx_seq_one_letter_code
_entity_poly.pdbx_strand_id
1 'polypeptide(L)'
;RAYYRTTHDAIRRYDPHHLILGDRYEANEAIAKEVVEAALPYVDVLSFQDFRDPVAHLDAWHRKTGKPVLLADAAGLRNPAPPGGFVPNDGEWYADVLAALFDNPGCIGFHLCGAYQRNKARRRGLLDELERPDQEHVELIRGANMQVRHRMGERY
;
A
#
# COMPACT_ATOMS: atom_id res chain seq x y z
N ARG A 1 -8.47 -9.63 19.62
CA ARG A 1 -7.25 -10.03 20.39
C ARG A 1 -6.85 -11.49 20.17
N ALA A 2 -7.74 -12.47 20.35
CA ALA A 2 -7.40 -13.89 20.19
C ALA A 2 -6.79 -14.19 18.81
N TYR A 3 -7.39 -13.67 17.74
CA TYR A 3 -6.88 -13.73 16.37
C TYR A 3 -5.40 -13.32 16.27
N TYR A 4 -5.06 -12.08 16.64
CA TYR A 4 -3.70 -11.56 16.54
C TYR A 4 -2.67 -12.31 17.38
N ARG A 5 -3.04 -12.74 18.60
CA ARG A 5 -2.15 -13.56 19.41
C ARG A 5 -1.84 -14.89 18.72
N THR A 6 -2.88 -15.57 18.24
CA THR A 6 -2.74 -16.88 17.59
C THR A 6 -1.87 -16.77 16.34
N THR A 7 -2.07 -15.76 15.49
CA THR A 7 -1.26 -15.59 14.27
C THR A 7 0.17 -15.16 14.60
N HIS A 8 0.36 -14.23 15.53
CA HIS A 8 1.68 -13.82 16.01
C HIS A 8 2.49 -15.00 16.56
N ASP A 9 1.92 -15.77 17.49
CA ASP A 9 2.63 -16.87 18.14
C ASP A 9 2.98 -17.98 17.12
N ALA A 10 2.09 -18.22 16.14
CA ALA A 10 2.36 -19.13 15.04
C ALA A 10 3.52 -18.64 14.16
N ILE A 11 3.54 -17.36 13.79
CA ILE A 11 4.65 -16.77 13.01
C ILE A 11 5.94 -16.83 13.81
N ARG A 12 5.97 -16.30 15.05
CA ARG A 12 7.19 -16.26 15.87
C ARG A 12 7.78 -17.63 16.18
N ARG A 13 6.96 -18.70 16.17
CA ARG A 13 7.44 -20.08 16.32
C ARG A 13 8.35 -20.53 15.17
N TYR A 14 8.06 -20.13 13.94
CA TYR A 14 8.77 -20.59 12.75
C TYR A 14 9.66 -19.51 12.14
N ASP A 15 9.35 -18.25 12.43
CA ASP A 15 10.01 -17.10 11.87
C ASP A 15 10.16 -15.96 12.91
N PRO A 16 11.14 -16.09 13.83
CA PRO A 16 11.30 -15.13 14.91
C PRO A 16 11.90 -13.79 14.45
N HIS A 17 12.56 -13.74 13.29
CA HIS A 17 13.36 -12.59 12.86
C HIS A 17 12.67 -11.67 11.86
N HIS A 18 11.57 -12.08 11.24
CA HIS A 18 10.86 -11.26 10.26
C HIS A 18 9.74 -10.40 10.89
N LEU A 19 9.37 -9.34 10.17
CA LEU A 19 8.32 -8.40 10.57
C LEU A 19 6.92 -8.99 10.33
N ILE A 20 5.99 -8.69 11.24
CA ILE A 20 4.56 -8.98 11.07
C ILE A 20 3.86 -7.70 10.60
N LEU A 21 3.37 -7.71 9.36
CA LEU A 21 2.89 -6.50 8.66
C LEU A 21 1.40 -6.20 8.87
N GLY A 22 0.74 -6.85 9.82
CA GLY A 22 -0.69 -6.67 10.08
C GLY A 22 -1.61 -7.34 9.05
N ASP A 23 -2.83 -6.83 8.94
CA ASP A 23 -3.94 -7.51 8.26
C ASP A 23 -4.38 -6.88 6.93
N ARG A 24 -3.68 -5.85 6.45
CA ARG A 24 -4.10 -5.06 5.27
C ARG A 24 -5.53 -4.52 5.42
N TYR A 25 -5.73 -3.64 6.38
CA TYR A 25 -7.05 -3.10 6.73
C TYR A 25 -7.68 -2.30 5.58
N GLU A 26 -8.98 -2.50 5.33
CA GLU A 26 -9.76 -1.79 4.32
C GLU A 26 -10.11 -0.37 4.81
N ALA A 27 -9.32 0.63 4.40
CA ALA A 27 -9.48 2.03 4.78
C ALA A 27 -10.38 2.82 3.82
N ASN A 28 -10.95 2.18 2.80
CA ASN A 28 -12.05 2.79 2.04
C ASN A 28 -13.30 3.05 2.91
N GLU A 29 -13.42 2.33 4.03
CA GLU A 29 -14.52 2.38 4.98
C GLU A 29 -14.00 2.55 6.42
N ALA A 30 -14.92 2.82 7.34
CA ALA A 30 -14.58 2.94 8.75
C ALA A 30 -14.05 1.61 9.31
N ILE A 31 -12.81 1.65 9.85
CA ILE A 31 -12.19 0.52 10.53
C ILE A 31 -12.53 0.60 12.02
N ALA A 32 -13.07 -0.48 12.58
CA ALA A 32 -13.33 -0.60 14.01
C ALA A 32 -12.03 -0.43 14.82
N LYS A 33 -12.02 0.55 15.74
CA LYS A 33 -10.83 0.93 16.52
C LYS A 33 -10.32 -0.25 17.36
N GLU A 34 -11.25 -1.03 17.91
CA GLU A 34 -11.01 -2.19 18.76
C GLU A 34 -10.21 -3.28 18.03
N VAL A 35 -10.38 -3.40 16.71
CA VAL A 35 -9.62 -4.34 15.88
C VAL A 35 -8.16 -3.90 15.80
N VAL A 36 -7.92 -2.63 15.47
CA VAL A 36 -6.57 -2.07 15.37
C VAL A 36 -5.86 -2.10 16.73
N GLU A 37 -6.55 -1.69 17.80
CA GLU A 37 -6.01 -1.73 19.17
C GLU A 37 -5.64 -3.15 19.60
N ALA A 38 -6.46 -4.14 19.23
CA ALA A 38 -6.16 -5.53 19.50
C ALA A 38 -4.94 -6.06 18.73
N ALA A 39 -4.54 -5.42 17.63
CA ALA A 39 -3.39 -5.79 16.80
C ALA A 39 -2.07 -5.23 17.34
N LEU A 40 -2.09 -4.04 17.96
CA LEU A 40 -0.90 -3.27 18.33
C LEU A 40 0.21 -4.06 19.05
N PRO A 41 -0.06 -4.97 20.02
CA PRO A 41 1.00 -5.71 20.69
C PRO A 41 1.53 -6.91 19.89
N TYR A 42 0.94 -7.23 18.73
CA TYR A 42 1.22 -8.44 17.95
C TYR A 42 1.75 -8.16 16.55
N VAL A 43 1.72 -6.91 16.10
CA VAL A 43 2.16 -6.51 14.75
C VAL A 43 3.23 -5.44 14.84
N ASP A 44 4.18 -5.51 13.91
CA ASP A 44 5.28 -4.55 13.81
C ASP A 44 4.88 -3.33 12.98
N VAL A 45 4.02 -3.53 11.98
CA VAL A 45 3.52 -2.51 11.05
C VAL A 45 2.01 -2.64 10.88
N LEU A 46 1.30 -1.53 10.71
CA LEU A 46 -0.09 -1.52 10.25
C LEU A 46 -0.13 -1.32 8.74
N SER A 47 -0.50 -2.37 8.00
CA SER A 47 -0.74 -2.26 6.55
C SER A 47 -2.19 -1.92 6.24
N PHE A 48 -2.40 -1.06 5.24
CA PHE A 48 -3.73 -0.61 4.80
C PHE A 48 -3.92 -0.81 3.30
N GLN A 49 -5.15 -1.06 2.90
CA GLN A 49 -5.65 -0.93 1.54
C GLN A 49 -6.53 0.33 1.49
N ASP A 50 -6.26 1.26 0.57
CA ASP A 50 -6.99 2.52 0.49
C ASP A 50 -6.98 3.09 -0.93
N PHE A 51 -8.16 3.19 -1.53
CA PHE A 51 -8.37 3.73 -2.87
C PHE A 51 -9.14 5.06 -2.85
N ARG A 52 -9.30 5.68 -1.67
CA ARG A 52 -10.03 6.94 -1.48
C ARG A 52 -9.11 8.06 -1.06
N ASP A 53 -8.46 7.94 0.09
CA ASP A 53 -7.63 9.01 0.67
C ASP A 53 -6.45 8.44 1.48
N PRO A 54 -5.55 7.67 0.83
CA PRO A 54 -4.47 6.97 1.50
C PRO A 54 -3.56 7.90 2.30
N VAL A 55 -3.27 9.10 1.78
CA VAL A 55 -2.34 10.04 2.43
C VAL A 55 -2.89 10.48 3.78
N ALA A 56 -4.15 10.92 3.83
CA ALA A 56 -4.76 11.39 5.06
C ALA A 56 -5.00 10.24 6.06
N HIS A 57 -5.51 9.10 5.60
CA HIS A 57 -5.84 7.99 6.48
C HIS A 57 -4.60 7.35 7.11
N LEU A 58 -3.50 7.17 6.37
CA LEU A 58 -2.27 6.61 6.93
C LEU A 58 -1.64 7.53 7.98
N ASP A 59 -1.63 8.83 7.72
CA ASP A 59 -1.16 9.82 8.69
C ASP A 59 -2.02 9.82 9.97
N ALA A 60 -3.35 9.77 9.83
CA ALA A 60 -4.25 9.67 10.97
C ALA A 60 -4.02 8.40 11.81
N TRP A 61 -3.83 7.25 11.18
CA TRP A 61 -3.55 5.99 11.88
C TRP A 61 -2.17 5.99 12.55
N HIS A 62 -1.15 6.54 11.90
CA HIS A 62 0.16 6.68 12.51
C HIS A 62 0.08 7.58 13.75
N ARG A 63 -0.52 8.77 13.65
CA ARG A 63 -0.69 9.69 14.79
C ARG A 63 -1.47 9.07 15.95
N LYS A 64 -2.49 8.26 15.65
CA LYS A 64 -3.34 7.62 16.65
C LYS A 64 -2.65 6.48 17.40
N THR A 65 -1.74 5.76 16.75
CA THR A 65 -1.20 4.50 17.27
C THR A 65 0.30 4.52 17.55
N GLY A 66 1.03 5.46 16.95
CA GLY A 66 2.50 5.50 16.95
C GLY A 66 3.17 4.36 16.16
N LYS A 67 2.41 3.44 15.55
CA LYS A 67 2.96 2.33 14.77
C LYS A 67 3.36 2.80 13.36
N PRO A 68 4.44 2.25 12.77
CA PRO A 68 4.70 2.41 11.35
C PRO A 68 3.52 1.94 10.51
N VAL A 69 3.26 2.64 9.41
CA VAL A 69 2.15 2.36 8.49
C VAL A 69 2.66 2.06 7.08
N LEU A 70 1.97 1.16 6.38
CA LEU A 70 2.30 0.75 5.01
C LEU A 70 1.05 0.87 4.14
N LEU A 71 1.14 1.58 3.01
CA LEU A 71 0.09 1.53 2.01
C LEU A 71 0.29 0.24 1.19
N ALA A 72 -0.36 -0.83 1.59
CA ALA A 72 -0.11 -2.16 1.04
C ALA A 72 -0.94 -2.47 -0.21
N ASP A 73 -1.98 -1.69 -0.51
CA ASP A 73 -2.76 -1.83 -1.75
C ASP A 73 -3.53 -0.55 -2.08
N ALA A 74 -3.14 0.13 -3.16
CA ALA A 74 -3.84 1.31 -3.68
C ALA A 74 -3.51 1.56 -5.16
N ALA A 75 -4.39 2.26 -5.87
CA ALA A 75 -4.16 2.73 -7.24
C ALA A 75 -5.07 3.93 -7.56
N GLY A 76 -4.67 4.75 -8.52
CA GLY A 76 -5.52 5.80 -9.08
C GLY A 76 -6.67 5.18 -9.86
N LEU A 77 -7.86 5.17 -9.26
CA LEU A 77 -9.04 4.57 -9.88
C LEU A 77 -9.91 5.65 -10.53
N ARG A 78 -10.18 5.46 -11.82
CA ARG A 78 -11.29 6.15 -12.48
C ARG A 78 -12.59 5.45 -12.09
N ASN A 79 -13.54 6.19 -11.53
CA ASN A 79 -14.86 5.68 -11.14
C ASN A 79 -15.99 6.50 -11.82
N PRO A 80 -16.81 5.90 -12.71
CA PRO A 80 -16.77 4.51 -13.12
C PRO A 80 -15.52 4.20 -13.95
N ALA A 81 -15.06 2.94 -13.87
CA ALA A 81 -14.00 2.47 -14.75
C ALA A 81 -14.48 2.54 -16.21
N PRO A 82 -13.62 2.90 -17.18
CA PRO A 82 -13.99 2.90 -18.59
C PRO A 82 -14.60 1.56 -19.02
N PRO A 83 -15.67 1.56 -19.83
CA PRO A 83 -16.29 0.34 -20.31
C PRO A 83 -15.36 -0.41 -21.28
N GLY A 84 -15.35 -1.73 -21.18
CA GLY A 84 -14.57 -2.60 -22.07
C GLY A 84 -13.05 -2.58 -21.84
N GLY A 85 -12.39 -3.65 -22.27
CA GLY A 85 -10.92 -3.74 -22.34
C GLY A 85 -10.16 -3.61 -21.02
N PHE A 86 -8.85 -3.47 -21.13
CA PHE A 86 -7.96 -3.18 -20.01
C PHE A 86 -7.92 -1.67 -19.74
N VAL A 87 -7.84 -1.31 -18.46
CA VAL A 87 -7.71 0.07 -17.99
C VAL A 87 -6.24 0.32 -17.66
N PRO A 88 -5.59 1.35 -18.25
CA PRO A 88 -4.22 1.72 -17.90
C PRO A 88 -4.11 2.07 -16.42
N ASN A 89 -2.93 1.87 -15.84
CA ASN A 89 -2.62 2.37 -14.50
C ASN A 89 -2.63 3.92 -14.47
N ASP A 90 -2.44 4.51 -13.31
CA ASP A 90 -2.35 5.97 -13.17
C ASP A 90 -1.01 6.31 -12.54
N GLY A 91 0.00 6.49 -13.40
CA GLY A 91 1.38 6.75 -13.00
C GLY A 91 1.58 8.14 -12.38
N GLU A 92 0.78 9.13 -12.80
CA GLU A 92 0.81 10.49 -12.23
C GLU A 92 0.25 10.47 -10.81
N TRP A 93 -0.93 9.86 -10.61
CA TRP A 93 -1.50 9.67 -9.28
C TRP A 93 -0.55 8.88 -8.37
N TYR A 94 0.13 7.85 -8.89
CA TYR A 94 1.11 7.09 -8.11
C TYR A 94 2.26 7.99 -7.65
N ALA A 95 2.77 8.86 -8.53
CA ALA A 95 3.86 9.78 -8.21
C ALA A 95 3.46 10.77 -7.11
N ASP A 96 2.27 11.37 -7.23
CA ASP A 96 1.75 12.33 -6.26
C ASP A 96 1.54 11.69 -4.88
N VAL A 97 0.89 10.51 -4.85
CA VAL A 97 0.66 9.79 -3.60
C VAL A 97 1.96 9.33 -2.97
N LEU A 98 2.90 8.78 -3.75
CA LEU A 98 4.19 8.35 -3.22
C LEU A 98 4.99 9.52 -2.62
N ALA A 99 5.00 10.68 -3.29
CA ALA A 99 5.67 11.87 -2.81
C ALA A 99 5.07 12.39 -1.50
N ALA A 100 3.74 12.41 -1.39
CA ALA A 100 3.03 12.82 -0.18
C ALA A 100 3.18 11.82 0.98
N LEU A 101 3.17 10.52 0.68
CA LEU A 101 3.41 9.47 1.68
C LEU A 101 4.82 9.55 2.27
N PHE A 102 5.82 9.93 1.47
CA PHE A 102 7.19 10.12 1.97
C PHE A 102 7.28 11.24 3.04
N ASP A 103 6.39 12.23 2.98
CA ASP A 103 6.35 13.32 3.97
C ASP A 103 5.71 12.88 5.30
N ASN A 104 4.98 11.77 5.32
CA ASN A 104 4.49 11.14 6.54
C ASN A 104 5.63 10.35 7.22
N PRO A 105 6.13 10.78 8.40
CA PRO A 105 7.27 10.13 9.06
C PRO A 105 6.99 8.70 9.54
N GLY A 106 5.72 8.30 9.64
CA GLY A 106 5.33 6.94 9.99
C GLY A 106 5.14 6.02 8.80
N CYS A 107 5.07 6.55 7.58
CA CYS A 107 4.87 5.75 6.38
C CYS A 107 6.19 5.12 5.95
N ILE A 108 6.18 3.80 5.80
CA ILE A 108 7.38 3.03 5.43
C ILE A 108 7.37 2.48 4.01
N GLY A 109 6.30 2.75 3.24
CA GLY A 109 6.24 2.31 1.85
C GLY A 109 4.85 2.34 1.23
N PHE A 110 4.84 1.96 -0.04
CA PHE A 110 3.64 1.88 -0.87
C PHE A 110 3.77 0.74 -1.89
N HIS A 111 2.75 -0.12 -1.97
CA HIS A 111 2.57 -1.14 -2.99
C HIS A 111 1.37 -0.81 -3.90
N LEU A 112 1.63 -0.66 -5.21
CA LEU A 112 0.60 -0.40 -6.23
C LEU A 112 -0.29 -1.63 -6.47
N CYS A 113 -1.62 -1.42 -6.45
CA CYS A 113 -2.60 -2.40 -6.90
C CYS A 113 -2.48 -2.62 -8.42
N GLY A 114 -2.20 -3.84 -8.87
CA GLY A 114 -2.00 -4.11 -10.30
C GLY A 114 -0.60 -3.77 -10.80
N ALA A 115 0.41 -3.87 -9.94
CA ALA A 115 1.83 -3.69 -10.30
C ALA A 115 2.42 -4.81 -11.18
N TYR A 116 1.68 -5.89 -11.44
CA TYR A 116 2.17 -7.02 -12.22
C TYR A 116 1.32 -7.25 -13.48
N GLN A 117 0.97 -8.49 -13.80
CA GLN A 117 0.24 -8.83 -15.02
C GLN A 117 -1.25 -8.46 -14.95
N ARG A 118 -1.79 -8.03 -16.09
CA ARG A 118 -3.20 -7.73 -16.27
C ARG A 118 -4.05 -8.96 -15.97
N ASN A 119 -5.05 -8.80 -15.10
CA ASN A 119 -6.06 -9.83 -14.83
C ASN A 119 -7.46 -9.37 -15.29
N LYS A 120 -8.34 -10.33 -15.56
CA LYS A 120 -9.70 -10.08 -16.06
C LYS A 120 -10.65 -9.47 -15.02
N ALA A 121 -10.36 -9.60 -13.73
CA ALA A 121 -11.21 -9.09 -12.65
C ALA A 121 -11.04 -7.57 -12.44
N ARG A 122 -9.79 -7.11 -12.35
CA ARG A 122 -9.43 -5.69 -12.18
C ARG A 122 -9.21 -4.98 -13.51
N ARG A 123 -8.95 -5.73 -14.58
CA ARG A 123 -8.63 -5.22 -15.91
C ARG A 123 -7.40 -4.30 -15.92
N ARG A 124 -6.48 -4.47 -14.96
CA ARG A 124 -5.31 -3.61 -14.73
C ARG A 124 -4.06 -4.45 -14.49
N GLY A 125 -2.92 -3.92 -14.88
CA GLY A 125 -1.60 -4.55 -14.79
C GLY A 125 -0.55 -3.73 -15.55
N LEU A 126 0.68 -3.68 -15.03
CA LEU A 126 1.84 -3.09 -15.71
C LEU A 126 2.38 -3.97 -16.83
N LEU A 127 2.01 -5.26 -16.88
CA LEU A 127 2.34 -6.18 -17.98
C LEU A 127 1.06 -6.71 -18.62
N ASP A 128 1.03 -6.82 -19.93
CA ASP A 128 -0.04 -7.54 -20.63
C ASP A 128 0.17 -9.06 -20.65
N GLU A 129 -0.75 -9.79 -21.29
CA GLU A 129 -0.71 -11.26 -21.38
C GLU A 129 0.50 -11.78 -22.18
N LEU A 130 1.17 -10.92 -22.95
CA LEU A 130 2.40 -11.21 -23.70
C LEU A 130 3.64 -10.61 -23.03
N GLU A 131 3.54 -10.24 -21.74
CA GLU A 131 4.60 -9.62 -20.94
C GLU A 131 5.10 -8.28 -21.49
N ARG A 132 4.29 -7.60 -22.32
CA ARG A 132 4.64 -6.26 -22.82
C ARG A 132 4.29 -5.23 -21.76
N PRO A 133 5.21 -4.32 -21.41
CA PRO A 133 4.97 -3.34 -20.37
C PRO A 133 4.01 -2.23 -20.82
N ASP A 134 3.26 -1.71 -19.86
CA ASP A 134 2.58 -0.43 -19.94
C ASP A 134 3.61 0.70 -19.83
N GLN A 135 4.33 0.94 -20.93
CA GLN A 135 5.57 1.72 -20.95
C GLN A 135 5.41 3.11 -20.33
N GLU A 136 4.33 3.82 -20.66
CA GLU A 136 4.03 5.16 -20.16
C GLU A 136 3.95 5.18 -18.62
N HIS A 137 3.12 4.31 -18.04
CA HIS A 137 2.93 4.29 -16.60
C HIS A 137 4.12 3.69 -15.86
N VAL A 138 4.84 2.73 -16.46
CA VAL A 138 6.10 2.21 -15.92
C VAL A 138 7.15 3.32 -15.81
N GLU A 139 7.27 4.18 -16.81
CA GLU A 139 8.22 5.31 -16.79
C GLU A 139 7.89 6.33 -15.70
N LEU A 140 6.61 6.69 -15.55
CA LEU A 140 6.14 7.58 -14.47
C LEU A 140 6.43 7.01 -13.08
N ILE A 141 6.08 5.73 -12.85
CA ILE A 141 6.33 5.03 -11.58
C ILE A 141 7.84 4.94 -11.29
N ARG A 142 8.65 4.62 -12.31
CA ARG A 142 10.10 4.59 -12.18
C ARG A 142 10.65 5.96 -11.79
N GLY A 143 10.18 7.03 -12.43
CA GLY A 143 10.55 8.40 -12.13
C GLY A 143 10.27 8.75 -10.67
N ALA A 144 9.05 8.46 -10.20
CA ALA A 144 8.64 8.70 -8.81
C ALA A 144 9.49 7.93 -7.80
N ASN A 145 9.74 6.64 -8.04
CA ASN A 145 10.57 5.81 -7.17
C ASN A 145 12.02 6.34 -7.08
N MET A 146 12.58 6.80 -8.20
CA MET A 146 13.93 7.38 -8.24
C MET A 146 14.01 8.71 -7.49
N GLN A 147 12.99 9.56 -7.61
CA GLN A 147 12.90 10.82 -6.87
C GLN A 147 12.82 10.59 -5.36
N VAL A 148 11.94 9.69 -4.90
CA VAL A 148 11.87 9.36 -3.46
C VAL A 148 13.17 8.73 -2.96
N ARG A 149 13.81 7.85 -3.74
CA ARG A 149 15.11 7.29 -3.37
C ARG A 149 16.19 8.36 -3.21
N HIS A 150 16.18 9.39 -4.06
CA HIS A 150 17.10 10.52 -3.92
C HIS A 150 16.82 11.30 -2.64
N ARG A 151 15.55 11.67 -2.39
CA ARG A 151 15.12 12.36 -1.16
C ARG A 151 15.46 11.57 0.11
N MET A 152 15.38 10.23 0.06
CA MET A 152 15.80 9.36 1.18
C MET A 152 17.28 9.54 1.50
N GLY A 153 18.16 9.57 0.50
CA GLY A 153 19.60 9.74 0.70
C GLY A 153 20.03 11.15 1.13
N GLU A 154 19.16 12.14 0.97
CA GLU A 154 19.38 13.49 1.52
C GLU A 154 18.89 13.63 2.97
N ARG A 155 17.87 12.85 3.35
CA ARG A 155 17.21 12.95 4.66
C ARG A 155 17.86 12.06 5.75
N TYR A 156 18.44 10.93 5.37
CA TYR A 156 18.98 9.89 6.26
C TYR A 156 20.42 9.54 5.91
#